data_AF-A0A7X6Z3V8-F1
#
_entry.id   AF-A0A7X6Z3V8-F1
#
_cell.length_a   1.000
_cell.length_b   1.000
_cell.length_c   1.000
_cell.angle_alpha   90.00
_cell.angle_beta   90.00
_cell.angle_gamma   90.00
#
_symmetry.space_group_name_H-M   'P 1'
#
loop_
_entity.id
_entity.type
_entity.pdbx_description
1 polymer ?
#
loop_
_entity_poly.entity_id
_entity_poly.type
_entity_poly.pdbx_seq_one_letter_code
_entity_poly.pdbx_strand_id
1 'polypeptide(L)'
;MLDPNGNRQAGKQDHLPRGSALLKSATRIVHLFFLVFSLFFLLAAPFAGPVDQLIPGFLKILTSPQILTTDACALGGLNGALLNAGLLGLLSWALMKFSGDPATGASFSAFFLTLGYAFFGQNCLNVLPLILGTWLFSKIKRQPFRNYVNMSLFACSLA
;
A
#
# COMPACT_ATOMS: atom_id res chain seq x y z
N MET A 1 -4.74 -40.63 -15.40
CA MET A 1 -4.75 -41.83 -16.27
C MET A 1 -3.44 -42.56 -15.99
N LEU A 2 -3.49 -43.81 -15.50
CA LEU A 2 -2.31 -44.62 -15.18
C LEU A 2 -1.82 -45.34 -16.45
N ASP A 3 -0.52 -45.52 -16.60
CA ASP A 3 0.09 -46.32 -17.68
C ASP A 3 -0.19 -47.82 -17.46
N PRO A 4 -0.23 -48.67 -18.52
CA PRO A 4 -0.36 -50.13 -18.41
C PRO A 4 0.61 -50.84 -17.43
N ASN A 5 1.70 -50.20 -16.99
CA ASN A 5 2.61 -50.71 -15.94
C ASN A 5 2.28 -50.26 -14.50
N GLY A 6 1.12 -49.63 -14.23
CA GLY A 6 0.65 -49.33 -12.87
C GLY A 6 1.37 -48.17 -12.16
N ASN A 7 2.31 -47.49 -12.82
CA ASN A 7 2.98 -46.31 -12.25
C ASN A 7 2.10 -45.06 -12.37
N ARG A 8 1.93 -44.33 -11.26
CA ARG A 8 1.36 -42.97 -11.26
C ARG A 8 2.17 -42.13 -12.23
N GLN A 9 1.52 -41.66 -13.30
CA GLN A 9 2.05 -40.53 -14.05
C GLN A 9 2.16 -39.37 -13.07
N ALA A 10 3.36 -39.18 -12.51
CA ALA A 10 3.73 -37.94 -11.87
C ALA A 10 3.52 -36.88 -12.93
N GLY A 11 2.46 -36.08 -12.76
CA GLY A 11 2.13 -34.98 -13.63
C GLY A 11 3.39 -34.16 -13.82
N LYS A 12 4.01 -34.34 -14.98
CA LYS A 12 5.14 -33.59 -15.47
C LYS A 12 4.66 -32.15 -15.53
N GLN A 13 4.89 -31.41 -14.45
CA GLN A 13 4.55 -30.00 -14.38
C GLN A 13 5.28 -29.31 -15.53
N ASP A 14 4.47 -28.74 -16.42
CA ASP A 14 4.94 -28.10 -17.63
C ASP A 14 5.86 -26.92 -17.29
N HIS A 15 7.14 -27.12 -17.55
CA HIS A 15 8.06 -26.24 -18.26
C HIS A 15 7.42 -25.04 -18.99
N LEU A 16 6.94 -24.03 -18.27
CA LEU A 16 6.42 -22.77 -18.86
C LEU A 16 7.23 -21.53 -18.41
N PRO A 17 8.35 -21.21 -19.08
CA PRO A 17 9.05 -19.93 -18.92
C PRO A 17 8.18 -18.71 -19.30
N ARG A 18 7.05 -18.92 -19.99
CA ARG A 18 6.09 -17.87 -20.35
C ARG A 18 5.21 -17.42 -19.18
N GLY A 19 4.80 -18.33 -18.28
CA GLY A 19 3.88 -18.00 -17.18
C GLY A 19 4.51 -17.07 -16.13
N SER A 20 5.77 -17.30 -15.78
CA SER A 20 6.51 -16.47 -14.83
C SER A 20 6.80 -15.06 -15.37
N ALA A 21 7.05 -14.93 -16.67
CA ALA A 21 7.23 -13.64 -17.34
C ALA A 21 5.93 -12.82 -17.38
N LEU A 22 4.78 -13.47 -17.61
CA LEU A 22 3.47 -12.81 -17.57
C LEU A 22 3.11 -12.34 -16.16
N LEU A 23 3.33 -13.15 -15.13
CA LEU A 23 3.13 -12.76 -13.73
C LEU A 23 4.00 -11.56 -13.36
N LYS A 24 5.29 -11.60 -13.73
CA LYS A 24 6.22 -10.50 -13.45
C LYS A 24 5.80 -9.19 -14.14
N SER A 25 5.21 -9.30 -15.33
CA SER A 25 4.68 -8.15 -16.08
C SER A 25 3.41 -7.60 -15.42
N ALA A 26 2.46 -8.47 -15.04
CA ALA A 26 1.25 -8.07 -14.33
C ALA A 26 1.57 -7.37 -13.00
N THR A 27 2.46 -7.95 -12.17
CA THR A 27 2.90 -7.33 -10.92
C THR A 27 3.55 -5.96 -11.14
N ARG A 28 4.30 -5.77 -12.24
CA ARG A 28 4.85 -4.44 -12.58
C ARG A 28 3.77 -3.44 -12.95
N ILE A 29 2.76 -3.86 -13.72
CA ILE A 29 1.64 -2.99 -14.12
C ILE A 29 0.86 -2.53 -12.89
N VAL A 30 0.57 -3.43 -11.94
CA VAL A 30 -0.17 -3.08 -10.72
C VAL A 30 0.64 -2.12 -9.84
N HIS A 31 1.92 -2.36 -9.64
CA HIS A 31 2.78 -1.41 -8.91
C HIS A 31 2.89 -0.06 -9.63
N LEU A 32 2.92 -0.04 -10.96
CA LEU A 32 2.93 1.20 -11.72
C LEU A 32 1.60 1.96 -11.53
N PHE A 33 0.47 1.24 -11.55
CA PHE A 33 -0.84 1.82 -11.28
C PHE A 33 -0.90 2.47 -9.89
N PHE A 34 -0.45 1.80 -8.84
CA PHE A 34 -0.41 2.39 -7.49
C PHE A 34 0.48 3.63 -7.40
N LEU A 35 1.63 3.62 -8.08
CA LEU A 35 2.53 4.79 -8.16
C LEU A 35 1.83 5.97 -8.84
N VAL A 36 1.30 5.75 -10.04
CA VAL A 36 0.62 6.79 -10.83
C VAL A 36 -0.58 7.34 -10.06
N PHE A 37 -1.35 6.48 -9.41
CA PHE A 37 -2.50 6.89 -8.60
C PHE A 37 -2.08 7.75 -7.41
N SER A 38 -1.02 7.36 -6.69
CA SER A 38 -0.49 8.14 -5.56
C SER A 38 0.08 9.49 -6.02
N LEU A 39 0.78 9.48 -7.16
CA LEU A 39 1.34 10.69 -7.75
C LEU A 39 0.25 11.63 -8.26
N PHE A 40 -0.86 11.10 -8.79
CA PHE A 40 -2.01 11.89 -9.16
C PHE A 40 -2.57 12.69 -7.98
N PHE A 41 -2.71 12.08 -6.79
CA PHE A 41 -3.13 12.81 -5.59
C PHE A 41 -2.13 13.88 -5.16
N LEU A 42 -0.83 13.58 -5.20
CA LEU A 42 0.23 14.56 -4.90
C LEU A 42 0.21 15.74 -5.86
N LEU A 43 0.03 15.48 -7.16
CA LEU A 43 -0.01 16.51 -8.19
C LEU A 43 -1.31 17.30 -8.15
N ALA A 44 -2.44 16.69 -7.76
CA ALA A 44 -3.73 17.36 -7.63
C ALA A 44 -3.81 18.29 -6.40
N ALA A 45 -3.06 17.98 -5.33
CA ALA A 45 -3.05 18.73 -4.08
C ALA A 45 -2.86 20.26 -4.23
N PRO A 46 -1.86 20.77 -4.98
CA PRO A 46 -1.68 22.22 -5.15
C PRO A 46 -2.78 22.90 -5.99
N PHE A 47 -3.55 22.16 -6.79
CA PHE A 47 -4.63 22.73 -7.62
C PHE A 47 -5.98 22.77 -6.90
N ALA A 48 -6.12 22.06 -5.78
CA ALA A 48 -7.40 21.94 -5.07
C ALA A 48 -7.79 23.20 -4.26
N GLY A 49 -6.89 24.17 -4.12
CA GLY A 49 -7.15 25.41 -3.38
C GLY A 49 -5.89 26.28 -3.19
N PRO A 50 -5.86 27.18 -2.20
CA PRO A 50 -4.75 28.10 -1.99
C PRO A 50 -3.44 27.36 -1.67
N VAL A 51 -2.41 27.59 -2.49
CA VAL A 51 -1.09 26.94 -2.33
C VAL A 51 -0.43 27.35 -1.01
N ASP A 52 -0.67 28.58 -0.55
CA ASP A 52 -0.14 29.10 0.72
C ASP A 52 -0.61 28.30 1.94
N GLN A 53 -1.78 27.65 1.84
CA GLN A 53 -2.36 26.84 2.92
C GLN A 53 -2.04 25.34 2.80
N LEU A 54 -1.37 24.90 1.73
CA LEU A 54 -1.03 23.50 1.50
C LEU A 54 -0.13 22.93 2.62
N ILE A 55 1.01 23.58 2.86
CA ILE A 55 1.99 23.12 3.86
C ILE A 55 1.46 23.30 5.29
N PRO A 56 0.86 24.46 5.68
CA PRO A 56 0.26 24.62 7.00
C PRO A 56 -0.89 23.66 7.26
N GLY A 57 -1.76 23.43 6.27
CA GLY A 57 -2.88 22.49 6.36
C GLY A 57 -2.40 21.05 6.53
N PHE A 58 -1.39 20.64 5.77
CA PHE A 58 -0.74 19.35 5.93
C PHE A 58 -0.08 19.18 7.31
N LEU A 59 0.70 20.17 7.77
CA LEU A 59 1.32 20.14 9.11
C LEU A 59 0.28 20.06 10.23
N LYS A 60 -0.87 20.71 10.06
CA LYS A 60 -1.99 20.63 11.01
C LYS A 60 -2.59 19.22 11.01
N ILE A 61 -2.74 18.58 9.85
CA ILE A 61 -3.13 17.16 9.77
C ILE A 61 -2.08 16.29 10.48
N LEU A 62 -0.78 16.57 10.29
CA LEU A 62 0.29 15.79 10.90
C LEU A 62 0.27 15.80 12.43
N THR A 63 0.03 16.97 13.01
CA THR A 63 0.18 17.23 14.45
C THR A 63 -1.12 17.13 15.23
N SER A 64 -2.27 17.08 14.55
CA SER A 64 -3.55 16.95 15.23
C SER A 64 -3.81 15.51 15.70
N PRO A 65 -4.50 15.33 16.84
CA PRO A 65 -5.00 14.04 17.26
C PRO A 65 -5.96 13.48 16.21
N GLN A 66 -5.70 12.25 15.81
CA GLN A 66 -6.44 11.60 14.74
C GLN A 66 -7.43 10.63 15.36
N ILE A 67 -8.69 11.04 15.33
CA ILE A 67 -9.83 10.22 15.72
C ILE A 67 -10.46 9.76 14.42
N LEU A 68 -11.01 8.55 14.36
CA LEU A 68 -11.56 7.97 13.13
C LEU A 68 -12.68 8.82 12.49
N THR A 69 -13.31 9.70 13.28
CA THR A 69 -14.35 10.64 12.82
C THR A 69 -13.79 12.00 12.39
N THR A 70 -12.47 12.20 12.43
CA THR A 70 -11.83 13.47 12.06
C THR A 70 -11.68 13.55 10.55
N ASP A 71 -12.46 14.42 9.92
CA ASP A 71 -12.34 14.71 8.49
C ASP A 71 -11.06 15.52 8.21
N ALA A 72 -10.10 14.90 7.49
CA ALA A 72 -8.85 15.55 7.12
C ALA A 72 -9.07 16.76 6.20
N CYS A 73 -10.13 16.74 5.37
CA CYS A 73 -10.50 17.87 4.51
C CYS A 73 -11.01 19.04 5.35
N ALA A 74 -11.77 18.78 6.42
CA ALA A 74 -12.24 19.83 7.33
C ALA A 74 -11.10 20.42 8.17
N LEU A 75 -10.12 19.59 8.55
CA LEU A 75 -9.04 20.00 9.45
C LEU A 75 -7.93 20.80 8.74
N GLY A 76 -7.42 20.26 7.63
CA GLY A 76 -6.27 20.79 6.89
C GLY A 76 -6.59 21.29 5.48
N GLY A 77 -7.88 21.38 5.15
CA GLY A 77 -8.35 21.74 3.81
C GLY A 77 -8.22 20.58 2.82
N LEU A 78 -8.91 20.70 1.69
CA LEU A 78 -8.88 19.70 0.61
C LEU A 78 -7.46 19.48 0.09
N ASN A 79 -6.66 20.55 -0.05
CA ASN A 79 -5.29 20.51 -0.54
C ASN A 79 -4.37 19.70 0.38
N GLY A 80 -4.46 19.95 1.69
CA GLY A 80 -3.67 19.25 2.71
C GLY A 80 -4.07 17.77 2.81
N ALA A 81 -5.36 17.48 2.71
CA ALA A 81 -5.88 16.11 2.72
C ALA A 81 -5.42 15.30 1.49
N LEU A 82 -5.48 15.89 0.29
CA LEU A 82 -4.97 15.26 -0.94
C LEU A 82 -3.47 15.01 -0.88
N LEU A 83 -2.70 15.95 -0.31
CA LEU A 83 -1.27 15.77 -0.10
C LEU A 83 -0.98 14.61 0.85
N ASN A 84 -1.71 14.54 1.98
CA ASN A 84 -1.58 13.44 2.93
C ASN A 84 -1.94 12.08 2.31
N ALA A 85 -3.03 12.01 1.56
CA ALA A 85 -3.45 10.80 0.85
C ALA A 85 -2.41 10.35 -0.18
N GLY A 86 -1.86 11.28 -0.96
CA GLY A 86 -0.79 10.98 -1.91
C GLY A 86 0.48 10.45 -1.25
N LEU A 87 0.89 11.03 -0.11
CA LEU A 87 2.06 10.59 0.66
C LEU A 87 1.85 9.20 1.29
N LEU A 88 0.68 8.94 1.87
CA LEU A 88 0.32 7.63 2.41
C LEU A 88 0.25 6.57 1.31
N GLY A 89 -0.34 6.90 0.16
CA GLY A 89 -0.34 6.03 -1.02
C GLY A 89 1.09 5.70 -1.49
N LEU A 90 1.96 6.71 -1.54
CA LEU A 90 3.37 6.51 -1.91
C LEU A 90 4.10 5.62 -0.89
N LEU A 91 3.84 5.80 0.40
CA LEU A 91 4.41 4.98 1.47
C LEU A 91 3.95 3.51 1.33
N SER A 92 2.66 3.28 1.13
CA SER A 92 2.08 1.95 0.91
C SER A 92 2.66 1.27 -0.33
N TRP A 93 2.76 2.02 -1.43
CA TRP A 93 3.40 1.54 -2.66
C TRP A 93 4.87 1.19 -2.44
N ALA A 94 5.63 2.06 -1.76
CA ALA A 94 7.05 1.84 -1.47
C ALA A 94 7.24 0.56 -0.64
N LEU A 95 6.41 0.35 0.38
CA LEU A 95 6.44 -0.87 1.19
C LEU A 95 6.18 -2.12 0.37
N MET A 96 5.13 -2.12 -0.46
CA MET A 96 4.84 -3.25 -1.36
C MET A 96 6.00 -3.53 -2.31
N LYS A 97 6.55 -2.48 -2.91
CA LYS A 97 7.64 -2.57 -3.87
C LYS A 97 8.93 -3.12 -3.26
N PHE A 98 9.37 -2.57 -2.12
CA PHE A 98 10.62 -2.99 -1.47
C PHE A 98 10.53 -4.39 -0.86
N SER A 99 9.34 -4.79 -0.44
CA SER A 99 9.10 -6.11 0.13
C SER A 99 8.96 -7.20 -0.93
N GLY A 100 8.83 -6.80 -2.21
CA GLY A 100 8.65 -7.74 -3.32
C GLY A 100 7.28 -8.41 -3.32
N ASP A 101 6.24 -7.70 -2.88
CA ASP A 101 4.87 -8.21 -2.85
C ASP A 101 4.41 -8.67 -4.26
N PRO A 102 3.74 -9.83 -4.38
CA PRO A 102 3.29 -10.35 -5.67
C PRO A 102 2.17 -9.53 -6.35
N ALA A 103 1.69 -8.43 -5.74
CA ALA A 103 0.58 -7.60 -6.19
C ALA A 103 -0.70 -8.44 -6.40
N THR A 104 -1.12 -9.07 -5.31
CA THR A 104 -2.36 -9.88 -5.26
C THR A 104 -3.59 -9.01 -5.05
N GLY A 105 -4.79 -9.60 -5.09
CA GLY A 105 -6.02 -8.88 -4.72
C GLY A 105 -5.98 -8.30 -3.31
N ALA A 106 -5.31 -8.97 -2.36
CA ALA A 106 -5.12 -8.45 -1.01
C ALA A 106 -4.28 -7.15 -1.02
N SER A 107 -3.28 -7.08 -1.89
CA SER A 107 -2.44 -5.89 -2.06
C SER A 107 -3.26 -4.72 -2.62
N PHE A 108 -4.15 -5.00 -3.58
CA PHE A 108 -5.08 -4.00 -4.11
C PHE A 108 -6.01 -3.48 -3.00
N SER A 109 -6.66 -4.37 -2.25
CA SER A 109 -7.53 -3.98 -1.15
C SER A 109 -6.79 -3.20 -0.06
N ALA A 110 -5.58 -3.62 0.31
CA ALA A 110 -4.77 -2.93 1.32
C ALA A 110 -4.42 -1.50 0.87
N PHE A 111 -4.00 -1.33 -0.38
CA PHE A 111 -3.67 -0.01 -0.91
C PHE A 111 -4.88 0.94 -0.93
N PHE A 112 -6.02 0.48 -1.46
CA PHE A 112 -7.24 1.31 -1.51
C PHE A 112 -7.81 1.59 -0.12
N LEU A 113 -7.73 0.64 0.82
CA LEU A 113 -8.16 0.86 2.19
C LEU A 113 -7.31 1.94 2.88
N THR A 114 -5.98 1.83 2.79
CA THR A 114 -5.07 2.85 3.36
C THR A 114 -5.30 4.22 2.74
N LEU A 115 -5.55 4.27 1.44
CA LEU A 115 -5.82 5.54 0.77
C LEU A 115 -7.17 6.15 1.19
N GLY A 116 -8.21 5.33 1.40
CA GLY A 116 -9.49 5.80 1.92
C GLY A 116 -9.37 6.36 3.33
N TYR A 117 -8.66 5.65 4.21
CA TYR A 117 -8.45 6.09 5.60
C TYR A 117 -7.53 7.31 5.71
N ALA A 118 -6.71 7.60 4.71
CA ALA A 118 -5.92 8.83 4.66
C ALA A 118 -6.77 10.12 4.71
N PHE A 119 -8.05 10.05 4.32
CA PHE A 119 -9.00 11.15 4.42
C PHE A 119 -9.75 11.19 5.76
N PHE A 120 -9.86 10.05 6.45
CA PHE A 120 -10.56 9.90 7.74
C PHE A 120 -9.61 10.04 8.95
N GLY A 121 -8.52 10.79 8.76
CA GLY A 121 -7.59 11.12 9.84
C GLY A 121 -6.36 10.22 9.93
N GLN A 122 -6.15 9.24 9.03
CA GLN A 122 -4.87 8.54 9.06
C GLN A 122 -3.73 9.42 8.53
N ASN A 123 -2.56 9.30 9.13
CA ASN A 123 -1.39 10.10 8.78
C ASN A 123 -0.11 9.27 8.74
N CYS A 124 0.84 9.70 7.92
CA CYS A 124 2.20 9.19 7.83
C CYS A 124 2.85 8.99 9.21
N LEU A 125 2.73 9.96 10.15
CA LEU A 125 3.36 9.82 11.47
C LEU A 125 2.75 8.72 12.33
N ASN A 126 1.46 8.41 12.16
CA ASN A 126 0.79 7.34 12.89
C ASN A 126 1.07 5.95 12.26
N VAL A 127 1.27 5.94 10.94
CA VAL A 127 1.51 4.72 10.17
C VAL A 127 2.95 4.22 10.31
N LEU A 128 3.93 5.12 10.43
CA LEU A 128 5.35 4.76 10.60
C LEU A 128 5.65 3.84 11.81
N PRO A 129 5.18 4.12 13.04
CA PRO A 129 5.47 3.24 14.19
C PRO A 129 4.84 1.85 14.02
N LEU A 130 3.65 1.74 13.41
CA LEU A 130 3.02 0.45 13.12
C LEU A 130 3.82 -0.35 12.09
N ILE A 131 4.24 0.31 10.99
CA ILE A 131 5.12 -0.31 9.99
C ILE A 131 6.42 -0.78 10.64
N LEU A 132 7.07 0.07 11.45
CA LEU A 132 8.29 -0.28 12.16
C LEU A 132 8.09 -1.47 13.10
N GLY A 133 6.96 -1.54 13.80
CA GLY A 133 6.60 -2.68 14.64
C GLY A 133 6.50 -3.98 13.84
N THR A 134 5.80 -3.95 12.70
CA THR A 134 5.69 -5.14 11.83
C THR A 134 7.02 -5.55 11.19
N TRP A 135 7.86 -4.58 10.84
CA TRP A 135 9.21 -4.83 10.33
C TRP A 135 10.09 -5.49 11.39
N LEU A 136 10.07 -4.97 12.62
CA LEU A 136 10.81 -5.55 13.75
C LEU A 136 10.32 -6.96 14.07
N PHE A 137 9.00 -7.17 14.07
CA PHE A 137 8.39 -8.49 14.26
C PHE A 137 8.86 -9.50 13.20
N SER A 138 8.89 -9.10 11.92
CA SER A 138 9.40 -9.94 10.83
C SER A 138 10.87 -10.33 11.05
N LYS A 139 11.69 -9.39 11.56
CA LYS A 139 13.10 -9.63 11.88
C LYS A 139 13.26 -10.62 13.03
N ILE A 140 12.43 -10.52 14.07
CA ILE A 140 12.42 -11.44 15.21
C ILE A 140 12.01 -12.86 14.75
N LYS A 141 10.98 -12.97 13.90
CA LYS A 141 10.51 -14.24 13.35
C LYS A 141 11.40 -14.82 12.24
N ARG A 142 12.45 -14.10 11.82
CA ARG A 142 13.36 -14.47 10.71
C ARG A 142 12.62 -14.86 9.42
N GLN A 143 11.50 -14.20 9.15
CA GLN A 143 10.72 -14.42 7.93
C GLN A 143 10.84 -13.21 7.00
N PRO A 144 10.70 -13.39 5.68
CA PRO A 144 10.73 -12.28 4.75
C PRO A 144 9.53 -11.36 4.97
N PHE A 145 9.80 -10.06 5.07
CA PHE A 145 8.78 -9.02 5.33
C PHE A 145 7.64 -9.02 4.32
N ARG A 146 7.88 -9.54 3.10
CA ARG A 146 6.87 -9.78 2.05
C ARG A 146 5.56 -10.37 2.56
N ASN A 147 5.63 -11.33 3.49
CA ASN A 147 4.44 -12.04 3.96
C ASN A 147 3.58 -11.18 4.90
N TYR A 148 4.13 -10.09 5.44
CA TYR A 148 3.49 -9.26 6.45
C TYR A 148 3.11 -7.87 5.94
N VAL A 149 3.45 -7.50 4.70
CA VAL A 149 3.18 -6.16 4.15
C VAL A 149 1.69 -5.86 4.13
N ASN A 150 0.90 -6.74 3.49
CA ASN A 150 -0.54 -6.52 3.35
C ASN A 150 -1.21 -6.50 4.74
N MET A 151 -0.77 -7.38 5.65
CA MET A 151 -1.22 -7.39 7.04
C MET A 151 -0.88 -6.07 7.76
N SER A 152 0.32 -5.54 7.57
CA SER A 152 0.78 -4.28 8.15
C SER A 152 -0.05 -3.10 7.67
N LEU A 153 -0.33 -3.04 6.37
CA LEU A 153 -1.16 -1.99 5.78
C LEU A 153 -2.62 -2.08 6.22
N PHE A 154 -3.19 -3.28 6.34
CA PHE A 154 -4.51 -3.48 6.93
C PHE A 154 -4.54 -3.05 8.40
N ALA A 155 -3.54 -3.44 9.18
CA ALA A 155 -3.43 -3.06 10.58
C ALA A 155 -3.31 -1.54 10.75
N CYS A 156 -2.51 -0.87 9.91
CA CYS A 156 -2.40 0.58 9.91
C CYS A 156 -3.72 1.28 9.59
N SER A 157 -4.54 0.69 8.73
CA SER A 157 -5.80 1.29 8.29
C SER A 157 -6.99 0.95 9.19
N LEU A 158 -6.81 0.09 10.21
CA LEU A 158 -7.88 -0.34 11.11
C LEU A 158 -7.57 -0.06 12.58
N ALA A 159 -6.40 0.53 12.88
CA ALA A 159 -5.98 0.94 14.21
C ALA A 159 -6.59 2.29 14.60
#